data_AF-A0A2P5LNZ1-F1
#
_entry.id   AF-A0A2P5LNZ1-F1
#
_cell.length_a   1.000
_cell.length_b   1.000
_cell.length_c   1.000
_cell.angle_alpha   90.00
_cell.angle_beta   90.00
_cell.angle_gamma   90.00
#
_symmetry.space_group_name_H-M   'P 1'
#
loop_
_entity.id
_entity.type
_entity.pdbx_description
1 polymer ?
#
loop_
_entity_poly.entity_id
_entity_poly.type
_entity_poly.pdbx_seq_one_letter_code
_entity_poly.pdbx_strand_id
1 'polypeptide(L)' 'FDFGYALTVHKAQGSQWDDVTLFDESFAFREHRARWLYTGVTRAAKRLTLVM' A
#
# COMPACT_ATOMS: atom_id res chain seq x y z
N PHE A 1 -9.73 15.23 -14.08
CA PHE A 1 -9.10 15.53 -12.78
C PHE A 1 -9.70 14.56 -11.79
N ASP A 2 -8.96 13.53 -11.40
CA ASP A 2 -9.39 12.62 -10.34
C ASP A 2 -8.38 12.74 -9.21
N PHE A 3 -8.82 13.34 -8.12
CA PHE A 3 -8.05 13.43 -6.90
C PHE A 3 -8.01 12.06 -6.22
N GLY A 4 -7.13 11.18 -6.72
CA GLY A 4 -6.76 9.94 -6.04
C GLY A 4 -5.88 10.24 -4.83
N TYR A 5 -6.39 10.90 -3.79
CA TYR A 5 -5.65 11.13 -2.55
C TYR A 5 -5.32 9.82 -1.82
N ALA A 6 -6.08 8.75 -2.09
CA ALA A 6 -5.84 7.41 -1.58
C ALA A 6 -6.22 6.35 -2.63
N LEU A 7 -5.46 5.27 -2.68
CA LEU A 7 -5.67 4.12 -3.55
C LEU A 7 -5.67 2.84 -2.71
N THR A 8 -6.50 1.86 -3.07
CA THR A 8 -6.35 0.52 -2.49
C THR A 8 -5.07 -0.13 -3.00
N VAL A 9 -4.45 -0.99 -2.18
CA VAL A 9 -3.25 -1.74 -2.57
C VAL A 9 -3.48 -2.52 -3.88
N HIS A 10 -4.68 -3.05 -4.09
CA HIS A 10 -5.06 -3.74 -5.33
C HIS A 10 -4.98 -2.82 -6.56
N LYS A 11 -5.50 -1.59 -6.46
CA LYS A 11 -5.44 -0.62 -7.58
C LYS A 11 -4.04 -0.04 -7.80
N ALA A 12 -3.17 -0.08 -6.79
CA ALA A 12 -1.77 0.33 -6.88
C ALA A 12 -0.83 -0.77 -7.44
N GLN A 13 -1.36 -1.91 -7.87
CA GLN A 13 -0.53 -2.95 -8.47
C GLN A 13 0.07 -2.48 -9.80
N GLY A 14 1.39 -2.65 -9.97
CA GLY A 14 2.13 -2.22 -11.15
C GLY A 14 2.59 -0.76 -11.15
N SER A 15 2.27 0.01 -10.11
CA SER A 15 2.72 1.40 -9.94
C SER A 15 3.62 1.58 -8.72
N GLN A 16 4.36 2.68 -8.70
CA GLN A 16 5.26 3.07 -7.61
C GLN A 16 5.31 4.60 -7.48
N TRP A 17 5.63 5.07 -6.27
CA TRP A 17 5.82 6.50 -5.95
C TRP A 17 6.99 6.67 -5.01
N ASP A 18 7.64 7.84 -5.04
CA ASP A 18 8.78 8.14 -4.16
C ASP A 18 8.39 8.08 -2.67
N ASP A 19 7.20 8.60 -2.34
CA ASP A 19 6.68 8.72 -0.98
C ASP A 19 5.30 8.08 -0.87
N VAL A 20 5.16 7.09 0.01
CA VAL A 20 3.89 6.39 0.25
C VAL A 20 3.54 6.39 1.73
N THR A 21 2.30 6.74 2.04
CA THR A 21 1.68 6.46 3.34
C THR A 21 0.74 5.27 3.18
N LEU A 22 1.01 4.19 3.92
CA LEU A 22 0.24 2.95 3.89
C LEU A 22 -0.49 2.77 5.22
N PHE A 23 -1.82 2.66 5.16
CA PHE A 23 -2.63 2.22 6.29
C PHE A 23 -2.72 0.69 6.29
N ASP A 24 -2.24 0.05 7.36
CA ASP A 24 -2.17 -1.39 7.47
C ASP A 24 -3.52 -2.00 7.88
N GLU A 25 -4.39 -2.23 6.92
CA GLU A 25 -5.60 -3.03 7.09
C GLU A 25 -5.38 -4.51 6.71
N SER A 26 -4.13 -4.97 6.61
CA SER A 26 -3.82 -6.30 6.10
C SER A 26 -4.34 -7.44 7.00
N PHE A 27 -4.66 -7.15 8.26
CA PHE A 27 -5.29 -8.10 9.19
C PHE A 27 -6.62 -8.66 8.66
N ALA A 28 -7.33 -7.89 7.83
CA ALA A 28 -8.56 -8.32 7.17
C ALA A 28 -8.34 -9.56 6.27
N PHE A 29 -7.09 -9.80 5.85
CA PHE A 29 -6.71 -10.89 4.96
C PHE A 29 -6.04 -12.09 5.66
N ARG A 30 -6.14 -12.20 6.99
CA ARG A 30 -5.74 -13.39 7.80
C ARG A 30 -4.41 -14.04 7.35
N GLU A 31 -4.46 -15.24 6.77
CA GLU A 31 -3.31 -16.02 6.29
C GLU A 31 -2.53 -15.35 5.14
N HIS A 32 -3.16 -14.41 4.44
CA HIS A 32 -2.54 -13.63 3.37
C HIS A 32 -2.08 -12.23 3.82
N ARG A 33 -2.19 -11.91 5.12
CA ARG A 33 -1.78 -10.62 5.69
C ARG A 33 -0.40 -10.18 5.19
N ALA A 34 0.59 -11.06 5.34
CA ALA A 34 1.98 -10.77 4.97
C ALA A 34 2.14 -10.47 3.47
N ARG A 35 1.41 -11.18 2.61
CA ARG A 35 1.46 -10.99 1.15
C ARG A 35 0.81 -9.66 0.73
N TRP A 36 -0.30 -9.31 1.36
CA TRP A 36 -0.98 -8.03 1.11
C TRP A 36 -0.14 -6.85 1.60
N LEU A 37 0.43 -6.96 2.79
CA LEU A 37 1.33 -5.95 3.34
C LEU A 37 2.56 -5.77 2.43
N TYR A 38 3.19 -6.86 1.98
CA TYR A 38 4.30 -6.82 1.04
C TYR A 38 3.95 -6.09 -0.26
N THR A 39 2.77 -6.37 -0.83
CA THR A 39 2.30 -5.72 -2.05
C THR A 39 2.17 -4.20 -1.86
N GLY A 40 1.66 -3.76 -0.70
CA GLY A 40 1.56 -2.34 -0.36
C GLY A 40 2.92 -1.69 -0.11
N VAL A 41 3.79 -2.34 0.68
CA VAL A 41 5.13 -1.85 1.04
C VAL A 41 5.98 -1.57 -0.21
N THR A 42 5.93 -2.46 -1.20
CA THR A 42 6.72 -2.32 -2.44
C THR A 42 6.24 -1.20 -3.38
N ARG A 43 5.19 -0.45 -3.01
CA ARG A 43 4.76 0.76 -3.75
C ARG A 43 5.65 1.97 -3.45
N ALA A 44 6.33 1.98 -2.31
CA ALA A 44 7.28 3.02 -1.94
C ALA A 44 8.63 2.80 -2.63
N ALA A 45 9.10 3.78 -3.39
CA ALA A 45 10.42 3.73 -4.04
C ALA A 45 11.54 4.33 -3.16
N LYS A 46 11.22 5.33 -2.32
CA LYS A 46 12.21 5.99 -1.45
C LYS A 46 11.82 6.00 0.03
N ARG A 47 10.58 6.37 0.35
CA ARG A 47 10.13 6.51 1.73
C ARG A 47 8.73 5.92 1.93
N LEU A 48 8.58 5.15 3.00
CA LEU A 48 7.33 4.56 3.43
C LEU A 48 6.99 5.06 4.84
N THR A 49 5.79 5.59 5.00
CA THR A 49 5.17 5.80 6.31
C THR A 49 4.10 4.72 6.49
N LEU A 50 4.25 3.87 7.51
CA LEU A 50 3.30 2.81 7.83
C LEU A 50 2.46 3.22 9.05
N VAL A 51 1.14 3.20 8.90
CA VAL A 51 0.18 3.42 9.98
C VAL A 51 -0.45 2.07 10.33
N MET A 52 -0.25 1.60 11.56
CA MET A 52 -0.73 0.28 12.05
C MET A 52 -2.10 0.36 12.71
#